data_AF-A0A950LTK0-F1
#
_entry.id   AF-A0A950LTK0-F1
#
_cell.length_a   1.000
_cell.length_b   1.000
_cell.length_c   1.000
_cell.angle_alpha   90.00
_cell.angle_beta   90.00
_cell.angle_gamma   90.00
#
_symmetry.space_group_name_H-M   'P 1'
#
loop_
_entity.id
_entity.type
_entity.pdbx_description
1 polymer ?
#
loop_
_entity_poly.entity_id
_entity_poly.type
_entity_poly.pdbx_seq_one_letter_code
_entity_poly.pdbx_strand_id
1 'polypeptide(L)'
;MTHLLDLSPFAVMEEAFMHLRTTLILSAVVGSGAVVAAQNVVKYHATINDVKYIYGVAPPVARLKPGDVLDTNTVDAFGNAIKKPGDTLSMVKGDNPLTGPFYVEGAAPGDTLAVKILDLQVDGDQGVGAFAPGFGALNETSYTPMLHAPLPEKIWFYPIDHAGNTATFQALDSEFSVKIPLHPFFGCIGVAPANGEARSSIVPAEFGGNMDAPE
;
A
#
# COMPACT_ATOMS: atom_id res chain seq x y z
N MET A 1 -10.93 -0.25 9.73
CA MET A 1 -11.86 0.90 9.91
C MET A 1 -11.18 2.09 9.26
N THR A 2 -11.76 2.59 8.16
CA THR A 2 -11.46 3.85 7.44
C THR A 2 -10.00 4.13 7.05
N HIS A 3 -9.71 4.24 5.76
CA HIS A 3 -8.45 4.84 5.28
C HIS A 3 -8.78 6.08 4.45
N LEU A 4 -7.87 7.04 4.37
CA LEU A 4 -8.08 8.24 3.58
C LEU A 4 -6.83 8.46 2.72
N LEU A 5 -6.99 8.80 1.44
CA LEU A 5 -5.89 9.18 0.55
C LEU A 5 -6.15 10.55 -0.08
N ASP A 6 -5.20 11.48 -0.06
CA ASP A 6 -5.34 12.83 -0.65
C ASP A 6 -4.47 12.96 -1.92
N LEU A 7 -5.10 13.27 -3.06
CA LEU A 7 -4.44 13.29 -4.37
C LEU A 7 -4.34 14.71 -4.94
N SER A 8 -3.60 15.60 -4.27
CA SER A 8 -3.41 16.99 -4.71
C SER A 8 -2.04 17.23 -5.40
N PRO A 9 -1.97 18.03 -6.49
CA PRO A 9 -0.71 18.39 -7.15
C PRO A 9 -0.01 19.57 -6.45
N PHE A 10 1.30 19.47 -6.22
CA PHE A 10 2.14 20.56 -5.69
C PHE A 10 2.95 21.23 -6.80
N ALA A 11 2.96 22.57 -6.81
CA ALA A 11 3.82 23.40 -7.66
C ALA A 11 4.99 23.97 -6.83
N VAL A 12 6.20 23.93 -7.38
CA VAL A 12 7.45 24.46 -6.79
C VAL A 12 7.56 25.96 -7.09
N MET A 13 7.92 26.79 -6.11
CA MET A 13 8.25 28.20 -6.33
C MET A 13 9.58 28.56 -5.64
N GLU A 14 10.50 29.05 -6.45
CA GLU A 14 11.90 29.39 -6.17
C GLU A 14 12.00 30.77 -5.48
N GLU A 15 12.84 30.91 -4.45
CA GLU A 15 13.06 32.16 -3.71
C GLU A 15 14.11 33.06 -4.40
N ALA A 16 13.80 34.33 -4.60
CA ALA A 16 14.78 35.37 -4.92
C ALA A 16 14.60 36.61 -4.02
N PHE A 17 15.73 37.05 -3.45
CA PHE A 17 15.87 38.03 -2.38
C PHE A 17 15.50 39.48 -2.76
N MET A 18 15.09 40.21 -1.72
CA MET A 18 14.41 41.50 -1.67
C MET A 18 15.38 42.71 -1.61
N HIS A 19 15.06 43.81 -2.30
CA HIS A 19 15.56 45.16 -1.99
C HIS A 19 14.37 46.10 -1.77
N LEU A 20 14.33 46.65 -0.56
CA LEU A 20 13.21 47.36 0.07
C LEU A 20 13.12 48.82 -0.42
N ARG A 21 12.00 49.21 -1.01
CA ARG A 21 11.56 50.63 -1.07
C ARG A 21 10.08 50.71 -0.67
N THR A 22 9.86 51.39 0.46
CA THR A 22 8.57 51.58 1.11
C THR A 22 7.66 52.45 0.25
N THR A 23 6.50 51.94 -0.14
CA THR A 23 5.36 52.74 -0.62
C THR A 23 4.10 52.08 -0.08
N LEU A 24 3.42 52.75 0.85
CA LEU A 24 2.11 52.32 1.35
C LEU A 24 1.09 52.47 0.21
N ILE A 25 0.68 51.36 -0.39
CA ILE A 25 -0.52 51.30 -1.23
C ILE A 25 -1.59 50.58 -0.40
N LEU A 26 -2.61 51.32 0.00
CA LEU A 26 -3.80 50.80 0.66
C LEU A 26 -4.62 50.03 -0.39
N SER A 27 -4.31 48.75 -0.59
CA SER A 27 -5.09 47.86 -1.45
C SER A 27 -6.11 47.15 -0.58
N ALA A 28 -7.39 47.35 -0.89
CA ALA A 28 -8.48 46.58 -0.30
C ALA A 28 -8.26 45.09 -0.62
N VAL A 29 -7.93 44.29 0.38
CA VAL A 29 -7.90 42.84 0.27
C VAL A 29 -9.35 42.39 0.19
N VAL A 30 -9.85 42.20 -1.03
CA VAL A 30 -11.01 41.35 -1.25
C VAL A 30 -10.51 39.94 -0.96
N GLY A 31 -10.81 39.45 0.25
CA GLY A 31 -10.56 38.06 0.60
C GLY A 31 -11.37 37.17 -0.33
N SER A 32 -10.72 36.63 -1.37
CA SER A 32 -11.17 35.42 -2.03
C SER A 32 -11.08 34.31 -0.99
N GLY A 33 -12.16 34.15 -0.22
CA GLY A 33 -12.38 32.95 0.56
C GLY A 33 -12.37 31.79 -0.42
N ALA A 34 -11.24 31.09 -0.52
CA ALA A 34 -11.23 29.78 -1.12
C ALA A 34 -12.24 28.96 -0.32
N VAL A 35 -13.39 28.71 -0.93
CA VAL A 35 -14.34 27.72 -0.42
C VAL A 35 -13.54 26.43 -0.46
N VAL A 36 -13.06 25.98 0.69
CA VAL A 36 -12.56 24.62 0.84
C VAL A 36 -13.77 23.74 0.61
N ALA A 37 -13.96 23.32 -0.64
CA ALA A 37 -14.99 22.36 -0.97
C ALA A 37 -14.74 21.12 -0.10
N ALA A 38 -15.80 20.62 0.55
CA ALA A 38 -15.69 19.40 1.31
C ALA A 38 -15.11 18.31 0.40
N GLN A 39 -13.98 17.72 0.79
CA GLN A 39 -13.38 16.61 0.05
C GLN A 39 -14.42 15.49 -0.06
N ASN A 40 -14.71 15.08 -1.29
CA ASN A 40 -15.62 13.98 -1.54
C ASN A 40 -14.92 12.66 -1.18
N VAL A 41 -15.64 11.79 -0.46
CA VAL A 41 -15.12 10.49 0.00
C VAL A 41 -15.75 9.37 -0.81
N VAL A 42 -14.94 8.70 -1.62
CA VAL A 42 -15.30 7.49 -2.36
C VAL A 42 -15.00 6.28 -1.48
N LYS A 43 -16.03 5.50 -1.16
CA LYS A 43 -15.90 4.30 -0.34
C LYS A 43 -15.94 3.04 -1.19
N TYR A 44 -14.99 2.15 -0.99
CA TYR A 44 -14.99 0.84 -1.65
C TYR A 44 -14.45 -0.23 -0.70
N HIS A 45 -15.23 -1.29 -0.47
CA HIS A 45 -14.79 -2.41 0.35
C HIS A 45 -14.56 -3.63 -0.53
N ALA A 46 -13.31 -4.08 -0.63
CA ALA A 46 -12.91 -5.24 -1.40
C ALA A 46 -13.12 -6.54 -0.62
N THR A 47 -13.58 -7.57 -1.33
CA THR A 47 -13.53 -8.97 -0.89
C THR A 47 -12.47 -9.74 -1.68
N ILE A 48 -12.18 -10.97 -1.28
CA ILE A 48 -11.25 -11.84 -2.02
C ILE A 48 -11.69 -12.14 -3.47
N ASN A 49 -12.97 -11.90 -3.81
CA ASN A 49 -13.45 -12.05 -5.19
C ASN A 49 -13.21 -10.81 -6.05
N ASP A 50 -12.89 -9.68 -5.40
CA ASP A 50 -12.66 -8.41 -6.06
C ASP A 50 -11.18 -8.16 -6.38
N VAL A 51 -10.26 -8.90 -5.74
CA VAL A 51 -8.81 -8.64 -5.86
C VAL A 51 -8.21 -9.20 -7.14
N LYS A 52 -7.06 -8.65 -7.51
CA LYS A 52 -6.26 -9.08 -8.66
C LYS A 52 -4.85 -9.41 -8.20
N TYR A 53 -4.20 -10.33 -8.90
CA TYR A 53 -2.81 -10.73 -8.63
C TYR A 53 -1.84 -10.17 -9.69
N ILE A 54 -2.28 -9.15 -10.42
CA ILE A 54 -1.52 -8.48 -11.46
C ILE A 54 -1.77 -6.97 -11.43
N TYR A 55 -0.74 -6.20 -11.74
CA TYR A 55 -0.87 -4.82 -12.19
C TYR A 55 -1.09 -4.81 -13.70
N GLY A 56 -2.25 -4.34 -14.15
CA GLY A 56 -2.62 -4.35 -15.55
C GLY A 56 -3.97 -3.68 -15.79
N VAL A 57 -4.39 -3.63 -17.05
CA VAL A 57 -5.68 -3.05 -17.44
C VAL A 57 -6.82 -3.99 -17.03
N ALA A 58 -7.74 -3.50 -16.20
CA ALA A 58 -8.95 -4.21 -15.82
C ALA A 58 -10.12 -3.22 -15.62
N PRO A 59 -11.38 -3.68 -15.65
CA PRO A 59 -12.52 -2.83 -15.31
C PRO A 59 -12.35 -2.21 -13.93
N PRO A 60 -12.57 -0.89 -13.79
CA PRO A 60 -12.37 -0.22 -12.51
C PRO A 60 -13.49 -0.58 -11.53
N VAL A 61 -13.13 -0.75 -10.26
CA VAL A 61 -14.07 -1.05 -9.19
C VAL A 61 -14.72 0.21 -8.60
N ALA A 62 -14.05 1.36 -8.74
CA ALA A 62 -14.61 2.68 -8.48
C ALA A 62 -13.91 3.74 -9.35
N ARG A 63 -14.54 4.91 -9.46
CA ARG A 63 -14.02 6.09 -10.15
C ARG A 63 -13.82 7.22 -9.15
N LEU A 64 -12.71 7.93 -9.27
CA LEU A 64 -12.34 9.07 -8.44
C LEU A 64 -12.05 10.28 -9.33
N LYS A 65 -12.24 11.47 -8.77
CA LYS A 65 -11.73 12.73 -9.31
C LYS A 65 -10.44 13.12 -8.57
N PRO A 66 -9.53 13.88 -9.20
CA PRO A 66 -8.41 14.49 -8.49
C PRO A 66 -8.90 15.26 -7.24
N GLY A 67 -8.25 15.03 -6.09
CA GLY A 67 -8.65 15.58 -4.80
C GLY A 67 -9.73 14.82 -4.03
N ASP A 68 -10.35 13.77 -4.60
CA ASP A 68 -11.19 12.85 -3.85
C ASP A 68 -10.37 12.07 -2.81
N VAL A 69 -11.04 11.68 -1.73
CA VAL A 69 -10.54 10.75 -0.74
C VAL A 69 -11.03 9.35 -1.05
N LEU A 70 -10.11 8.38 -1.13
CA LEU A 70 -10.46 6.95 -1.16
C LEU A 70 -10.47 6.37 0.25
N ASP A 71 -11.60 5.79 0.64
CA ASP A 71 -11.77 4.98 1.85
C ASP A 71 -12.00 3.51 1.46
N THR A 72 -10.98 2.68 1.71
CA THR A 72 -10.94 1.29 1.26
C THR A 72 -10.22 0.37 2.24
N ASN A 73 -10.17 -0.92 1.91
CA ASN A 73 -9.46 -1.95 2.66
C ASN A 73 -8.59 -2.80 1.73
N THR A 74 -7.69 -3.55 2.35
CA THR A 74 -6.93 -4.61 1.69
C THR A 74 -7.23 -5.96 2.34
N VAL A 75 -6.71 -7.01 1.72
CA VAL A 75 -6.53 -8.34 2.34
C VAL A 75 -5.03 -8.56 2.50
N ASP A 76 -4.61 -9.47 3.39
CA ASP A 76 -3.19 -9.75 3.60
C ASP A 76 -2.53 -10.35 2.34
N ALA A 77 -1.19 -10.44 2.35
CA ALA A 77 -0.39 -10.98 1.25
C ALA A 77 -0.78 -12.41 0.83
N PHE A 78 -1.44 -13.16 1.73
CA PHE A 78 -1.90 -14.54 1.52
C PHE A 78 -3.40 -14.63 1.21
N GLY A 79 -4.08 -13.49 0.99
CA GLY A 79 -5.52 -13.44 0.74
C GLY A 79 -6.38 -13.85 1.93
N ASN A 80 -5.87 -13.64 3.15
CA ASN A 80 -6.46 -14.08 4.41
C ASN A 80 -6.69 -15.60 4.48
N ALA A 81 -5.92 -16.39 3.73
CA ALA A 81 -6.07 -17.85 3.68
C ALA A 81 -5.49 -18.54 4.93
N ILE A 82 -4.40 -18.00 5.48
CA ILE A 82 -3.65 -18.58 6.60
C ILE A 82 -4.13 -17.93 7.90
N LYS A 83 -4.74 -18.69 8.80
CA LYS A 83 -5.40 -18.14 9.99
C LYS A 83 -4.96 -18.78 11.30
N LYS A 84 -4.54 -20.04 11.27
CA LYS A 84 -4.24 -20.82 12.48
C LYS A 84 -3.12 -21.85 12.26
N PRO A 85 -2.52 -22.36 13.35
CA PRO A 85 -1.57 -23.47 13.26
C PRO A 85 -2.14 -24.66 12.47
N GLY A 86 -1.35 -25.17 11.53
CA GLY A 86 -1.72 -26.26 10.63
C GLY A 86 -2.21 -25.79 9.25
N ASP A 87 -2.56 -24.52 9.08
CA ASP A 87 -2.75 -23.94 7.74
C ASP A 87 -1.37 -23.85 7.05
N THR A 88 -1.33 -24.01 5.71
CA THR A 88 -0.09 -24.04 4.93
C THR A 88 -0.17 -23.15 3.69
N LEU A 89 0.98 -22.77 3.13
CA LEU A 89 1.05 -21.92 1.94
C LEU A 89 0.29 -22.50 0.73
N SER A 90 0.07 -23.81 0.68
CA SER A 90 -0.75 -24.46 -0.36
C SER A 90 -2.21 -24.00 -0.41
N MET A 91 -2.70 -23.37 0.66
CA MET A 91 -4.06 -22.79 0.72
C MET A 91 -4.14 -21.43 0.02
N VAL A 92 -3.00 -20.78 -0.23
CA VAL A 92 -2.91 -19.44 -0.81
C VAL A 92 -3.11 -19.52 -2.32
N LYS A 93 -4.00 -18.67 -2.86
CA LYS A 93 -4.34 -18.66 -4.30
C LYS A 93 -3.37 -17.85 -5.15
N GLY A 94 -2.66 -16.92 -4.54
CA GLY A 94 -1.70 -16.02 -5.16
C GLY A 94 -1.21 -15.01 -4.12
N ASP A 95 -0.04 -14.43 -4.39
CA ASP A 95 0.61 -13.49 -3.48
C ASP A 95 0.17 -12.05 -3.74
N ASN A 96 0.10 -11.25 -2.69
CA ASN A 96 -0.18 -9.82 -2.75
C ASN A 96 -1.47 -9.48 -3.55
N PRO A 97 -2.64 -9.98 -3.12
CA PRO A 97 -3.92 -9.59 -3.70
C PRO A 97 -4.16 -8.07 -3.64
N LEU A 98 -4.41 -7.48 -4.81
CA LEU A 98 -4.52 -6.03 -5.00
C LEU A 98 -5.98 -5.58 -5.01
N THR A 99 -6.31 -4.63 -4.14
CA THR A 99 -7.57 -3.88 -4.18
C THR A 99 -7.52 -2.82 -5.29
N GLY A 100 -8.51 -2.83 -6.19
CA GLY A 100 -8.55 -1.93 -7.36
C GLY A 100 -8.91 -2.68 -8.65
N PRO A 101 -8.62 -2.15 -9.84
CA PRO A 101 -8.05 -0.82 -10.06
C PRO A 101 -9.09 0.28 -9.81
N PHE A 102 -8.59 1.43 -9.37
CA PHE A 102 -9.36 2.64 -9.22
C PHE A 102 -9.08 3.57 -10.40
N TYR A 103 -10.12 4.04 -11.07
CA TYR A 103 -9.95 4.93 -12.22
C TYR A 103 -9.97 6.38 -11.76
N VAL A 104 -8.93 7.14 -12.08
CA VAL A 104 -8.85 8.58 -11.77
C VAL A 104 -9.23 9.39 -13.02
N GLU A 105 -10.27 10.20 -12.91
CA GLU A 105 -10.78 11.03 -14.00
C GLU A 105 -9.72 12.04 -14.48
N GLY A 106 -9.54 12.12 -15.79
CA GLY A 106 -8.59 13.04 -16.42
C GLY A 106 -7.14 12.57 -16.44
N ALA A 107 -6.76 11.53 -15.68
CA ALA A 107 -5.40 11.00 -15.70
C ALA A 107 -5.10 10.33 -17.07
N ALA A 108 -3.96 10.67 -17.65
CA ALA A 108 -3.50 10.16 -18.94
C ALA A 108 -2.01 9.73 -18.88
N PRO A 109 -1.54 8.89 -19.83
CA PRO A 109 -0.12 8.57 -19.94
C PRO A 109 0.75 9.84 -20.04
N GLY A 110 1.77 9.93 -19.19
CA GLY A 110 2.62 11.11 -19.04
C GLY A 110 2.34 11.92 -17.78
N ASP A 111 1.17 11.75 -17.16
CA ASP A 111 0.85 12.37 -15.88
C ASP A 111 1.50 11.62 -14.70
N THR A 112 1.51 12.27 -13.54
CA THR A 112 1.90 11.66 -12.26
C THR A 112 0.71 11.63 -11.31
N LEU A 113 0.43 10.46 -10.74
CA LEU A 113 -0.54 10.32 -9.67
C LEU A 113 0.15 10.53 -8.32
N ALA A 114 -0.13 11.65 -7.66
CA ALA A 114 0.32 11.88 -6.29
C ALA A 114 -0.64 11.20 -5.32
N VAL A 115 -0.18 10.21 -4.55
CA VAL A 115 -0.97 9.53 -3.52
C VAL A 115 -0.46 9.86 -2.12
N LYS A 116 -1.25 10.56 -1.33
CA LYS A 116 -0.93 10.85 0.07
C LYS A 116 -1.69 9.93 1.00
N ILE A 117 -0.99 9.10 1.77
CA ILE A 117 -1.59 8.27 2.80
C ILE A 117 -2.01 9.15 3.98
N LEU A 118 -3.32 9.29 4.23
CA LEU A 118 -3.83 10.09 5.35
C LEU A 118 -4.03 9.25 6.60
N ASP A 119 -4.44 7.98 6.45
CA ASP A 119 -4.61 7.05 7.56
C ASP A 119 -4.43 5.60 7.09
N LEU A 120 -3.77 4.79 7.92
CA LEU A 120 -3.56 3.36 7.71
C LEU A 120 -3.65 2.64 9.07
N GLN A 121 -4.59 1.72 9.17
CA GLN A 121 -4.90 0.96 10.38
C GLN A 121 -4.90 -0.52 10.06
N VAL A 122 -4.26 -1.32 10.90
CA VAL A 122 -4.41 -2.78 10.84
C VAL A 122 -5.73 -3.12 11.50
N ASP A 123 -6.63 -3.78 10.78
CA ASP A 123 -7.96 -4.15 11.30
C ASP A 123 -8.05 -5.60 11.81
N GLY A 124 -7.01 -6.41 11.55
CA GLY A 124 -6.87 -7.76 12.07
C GLY A 124 -6.24 -7.82 13.47
N ASP A 125 -6.56 -8.87 14.21
CA ASP A 125 -5.98 -9.14 15.54
C ASP A 125 -4.68 -9.96 15.47
N GLN A 126 -4.19 -10.25 14.26
CA GLN A 126 -3.03 -11.10 14.05
C GLN A 126 -2.38 -10.80 12.69
N GLY A 127 -1.05 -10.68 12.68
CA GLY A 127 -0.24 -10.71 11.45
C GLY A 127 0.22 -12.14 11.12
N VAL A 128 0.58 -12.37 9.86
CA VAL A 128 1.14 -13.66 9.39
C VAL A 128 2.48 -13.40 8.71
N GLY A 129 3.48 -14.18 9.10
CA GLY A 129 4.77 -14.22 8.43
C GLY A 129 5.06 -15.65 8.00
N ALA A 130 5.72 -15.82 6.86
CA ALA A 130 6.05 -17.14 6.36
C ALA A 130 7.49 -17.19 5.86
N PHE A 131 8.12 -18.33 6.11
CA PHE A 131 9.26 -18.78 5.36
C PHE A 131 8.72 -19.70 4.26
N ALA A 132 8.82 -19.25 3.01
CA ALA A 132 8.32 -19.97 1.84
C ALA A 132 9.48 -20.66 1.10
N PRO A 133 9.45 -21.99 0.91
CA PRO A 133 10.47 -22.70 0.13
C PRO A 133 10.64 -22.09 -1.28
N GLY A 134 11.88 -21.92 -1.75
CA GLY A 134 12.15 -21.31 -3.04
C GLY A 134 12.00 -19.77 -3.12
N PHE A 135 11.72 -19.09 -2.00
CA PHE A 135 11.53 -17.64 -1.94
C PHE A 135 12.23 -17.00 -0.73
N GLY A 136 12.77 -15.79 -0.93
CA GLY A 136 13.46 -15.00 0.10
C GLY A 136 14.98 -15.00 -0.02
N ALA A 137 15.63 -14.04 0.64
CA ALA A 137 17.07 -13.78 0.50
C ALA A 137 17.97 -14.89 1.07
N LEU A 138 17.50 -15.62 2.08
CA LEU A 138 18.23 -16.70 2.73
C LEU A 138 17.81 -18.09 2.21
N ASN A 139 17.23 -18.14 1.02
CA ASN A 139 16.72 -19.36 0.39
C ASN A 139 17.38 -19.54 -0.98
N GLU A 140 17.37 -20.76 -1.51
CA GLU A 140 17.47 -20.90 -2.96
C GLU A 140 16.24 -20.26 -3.62
N THR A 141 16.42 -19.70 -4.81
CA THR A 141 15.30 -19.20 -5.61
C THR A 141 15.57 -19.50 -7.09
N SER A 142 14.55 -19.33 -7.93
CA SER A 142 14.73 -19.42 -9.39
C SER A 142 15.67 -18.32 -9.93
N TYR A 143 15.85 -17.21 -9.21
CA TYR A 143 16.75 -16.11 -9.58
C TYR A 143 18.18 -16.32 -9.05
N THR A 144 18.30 -16.92 -7.87
CA THR A 144 19.58 -17.28 -7.24
C THR A 144 19.60 -18.80 -7.06
N PRO A 145 19.85 -19.57 -8.14
CA PRO A 145 19.75 -21.01 -8.11
C PRO A 145 20.89 -21.62 -7.30
N MET A 146 20.54 -22.58 -6.44
CA MET A 146 21.49 -23.31 -5.60
C MET A 146 21.18 -24.81 -5.64
N LEU A 147 22.13 -25.64 -5.19
CA LEU A 147 22.01 -27.11 -5.20
C LEU A 147 21.58 -27.71 -3.85
N HIS A 148 21.42 -26.90 -2.81
CA HIS A 148 20.94 -27.40 -1.52
C HIS A 148 19.43 -27.66 -1.56
N ALA A 149 18.93 -28.46 -0.61
CA ALA A 149 17.50 -28.66 -0.47
C ALA A 149 16.82 -27.38 0.02
N PRO A 150 15.58 -27.10 -0.44
CA PRO A 150 14.80 -25.97 0.04
C PRO A 150 14.70 -25.90 1.55
N LEU A 151 14.82 -24.70 2.08
CA LEU A 151 14.49 -24.47 3.48
C LEU A 151 12.99 -24.76 3.70
N PRO A 152 12.64 -25.46 4.81
CA PRO A 152 11.29 -25.95 5.02
C PRO A 152 10.31 -24.80 5.26
N GLU A 153 9.06 -25.00 4.84
CA GLU A 153 7.98 -24.06 5.14
C GLU A 153 7.83 -23.86 6.64
N LYS A 154 7.75 -22.61 7.07
CA LYS A 154 7.43 -22.21 8.44
C LYS A 154 6.48 -21.04 8.41
N ILE A 155 5.50 -21.04 9.31
CA ILE A 155 4.51 -19.96 9.44
C ILE A 155 4.52 -19.46 10.88
N TRP A 156 4.56 -18.15 11.02
CA TRP A 156 4.44 -17.44 12.28
C TRP A 156 3.14 -16.67 12.31
N PHE A 157 2.52 -16.70 13.47
CA PHE A 157 1.34 -15.92 13.80
C PHE A 157 1.75 -14.86 14.81
N TYR A 158 1.41 -13.61 14.54
CA TYR A 158 1.81 -12.46 15.32
C TYR A 158 0.58 -11.82 15.96
N PRO A 159 0.15 -12.24 17.17
CA PRO A 159 -0.98 -11.61 17.85
C PRO A 159 -0.75 -10.10 17.99
N ILE A 160 -1.77 -9.31 17.64
CA ILE A 160 -1.74 -7.85 17.66
C ILE A 160 -2.47 -7.34 18.91
N ASP A 161 -1.77 -6.47 19.65
CA ASP A 161 -2.32 -5.65 20.72
C ASP A 161 -2.50 -4.22 20.21
N HIS A 162 -3.74 -3.90 19.80
CA HIS A 162 -4.11 -2.58 19.29
C HIS A 162 -3.96 -1.48 20.35
N ALA A 163 -4.24 -1.78 21.62
CA ALA A 163 -4.10 -0.79 22.70
C ALA A 163 -2.63 -0.46 22.96
N GLY A 164 -1.76 -1.46 22.87
CA GLY A 164 -0.32 -1.30 23.00
C GLY A 164 0.41 -0.89 21.71
N ASN A 165 -0.27 -0.87 20.56
CA ASN A 165 0.31 -0.71 19.22
C ASN A 165 1.51 -1.66 18.97
N THR A 166 1.35 -2.95 19.30
CA THR A 166 2.41 -3.96 19.14
C THR A 166 1.90 -5.27 18.53
N ALA A 167 2.79 -5.98 17.85
CA ALA A 167 2.63 -7.39 17.48
C ALA A 167 3.61 -8.26 18.29
N THR A 168 3.23 -9.49 18.64
CA THR A 168 4.12 -10.40 19.38
C THR A 168 4.72 -11.46 18.47
N PHE A 169 6.05 -11.50 18.36
CA PHE A 169 6.77 -12.62 17.75
C PHE A 169 7.04 -13.71 18.78
N GLN A 170 6.82 -14.97 18.41
CA GLN A 170 7.19 -16.15 19.18
C GLN A 170 8.05 -17.07 18.31
N ALA A 171 9.22 -17.46 18.78
CA ALA A 171 10.04 -18.45 18.09
C ALA A 171 9.34 -19.83 18.10
N LEU A 172 9.51 -20.59 17.00
CA LEU A 172 8.88 -21.92 16.86
C LEU A 172 9.71 -23.04 17.49
N ASP A 173 10.99 -22.80 17.73
CA ASP A 173 11.99 -23.78 18.17
C ASP A 173 12.63 -23.42 19.53
N SER A 174 12.10 -22.39 20.21
CA SER A 174 12.54 -21.99 21.54
C SER A 174 11.46 -21.18 22.26
N GLU A 175 11.68 -20.92 23.55
CA GLU A 175 10.81 -20.08 24.38
C GLU A 175 11.00 -18.57 24.12
N PHE A 176 11.79 -18.17 23.12
CA PHE A 176 12.05 -16.76 22.84
C PHE A 176 10.79 -16.04 22.31
N SER A 177 10.49 -14.88 22.89
CA SER A 177 9.34 -14.05 22.54
C SER A 177 9.71 -12.57 22.62
N VAL A 178 9.14 -11.75 21.73
CA VAL A 178 9.35 -10.30 21.75
C VAL A 178 8.12 -9.54 21.22
N LYS A 179 7.79 -8.42 21.87
CA LYS A 179 6.81 -7.46 21.37
C LYS A 179 7.48 -6.45 20.43
N ILE A 180 6.89 -6.25 19.27
CA ILE A 180 7.40 -5.40 18.18
C ILE A 180 6.39 -4.26 17.99
N PRO A 181 6.82 -2.98 18.05
CA PRO A 181 5.95 -1.85 17.73
C PRO A 181 5.40 -1.94 16.31
N LEU A 182 4.12 -1.62 16.13
CA LEU A 182 3.51 -1.58 14.81
C LEU A 182 3.84 -0.27 14.09
N HIS A 183 4.36 -0.40 12.87
CA HIS A 183 4.60 0.66 11.91
C HIS A 183 4.01 0.22 10.56
N PRO A 184 2.69 0.32 10.38
CA PRO A 184 2.04 -0.18 9.17
C PRO A 184 2.41 0.67 7.96
N PHE A 185 2.61 0.01 6.83
CA PHE A 185 2.88 0.62 5.53
C PHE A 185 2.30 -0.27 4.41
N PHE A 186 2.23 0.24 3.18
CA PHE A 186 1.82 -0.54 2.02
C PHE A 186 3.03 -1.12 1.28
N GLY A 187 3.18 -2.45 1.29
CA GLY A 187 4.20 -3.11 0.45
C GLY A 187 3.90 -3.01 -1.05
N CYS A 188 2.61 -3.07 -1.40
CA CYS A 188 2.11 -3.01 -2.77
C CYS A 188 1.28 -1.75 -3.02
N ILE A 189 1.79 -0.84 -3.86
CA ILE A 189 1.04 0.31 -4.37
C ILE A 189 1.56 0.66 -5.78
N GLY A 190 0.65 0.87 -6.73
CA GLY A 190 1.06 1.15 -8.10
C GLY A 190 -0.09 1.41 -9.06
N VAL A 191 0.28 1.79 -10.28
CA VAL A 191 -0.64 2.03 -11.40
C VAL A 191 -0.55 0.89 -12.42
N ALA A 192 -1.48 0.86 -13.37
CA ALA A 192 -1.39 -0.09 -14.48
C ALA A 192 -0.13 0.22 -15.33
N PRO A 193 0.69 -0.78 -15.70
CA PRO A 193 1.84 -0.59 -16.56
C PRO A 193 1.46 -0.03 -17.93
N ALA A 194 2.42 0.65 -18.58
CA ALA A 194 2.22 1.24 -19.89
C ALA A 194 1.96 0.18 -20.98
N ASN A 195 1.42 0.62 -22.13
CA ASN A 195 1.23 -0.20 -23.33
C ASN A 195 0.37 -1.47 -23.13
N GLY A 196 -0.49 -1.49 -22.12
CA GLY A 196 -1.36 -2.63 -21.84
C GLY A 196 -0.63 -3.86 -21.28
N GLU A 197 0.60 -3.68 -20.78
CA GLU A 197 1.32 -4.76 -20.10
C GLU A 197 0.59 -5.19 -18.82
N ALA A 198 0.73 -6.48 -18.49
CA ALA A 198 0.33 -7.05 -17.22
C ALA A 198 1.55 -7.60 -16.50
N ARG A 199 1.78 -7.14 -15.27
CA ARG A 199 2.89 -7.57 -14.40
C ARG A 199 2.33 -8.27 -13.16
N SER A 200 3.00 -9.31 -12.69
CA SER A 200 2.64 -9.98 -11.44
C SER A 200 2.65 -8.98 -10.28
N SER A 201 1.72 -9.15 -9.32
CA SER A 201 1.67 -8.37 -8.08
C SER A 201 2.96 -8.44 -7.26
N ILE A 202 3.82 -9.45 -7.47
CA ILE A 202 5.09 -9.61 -6.73
C ILE A 202 6.23 -8.74 -7.27
N VAL A 203 6.05 -8.10 -8.44
CA VAL A 203 7.11 -7.36 -9.12
C VAL A 203 6.99 -5.87 -8.86
N PRO A 204 8.02 -5.22 -8.28
CA PRO A 204 8.18 -3.77 -8.37
C PRO A 204 8.80 -3.37 -9.72
N ALA A 205 8.40 -2.20 -10.24
CA ALA A 205 9.06 -1.53 -11.36
C ALA A 205 8.68 -0.04 -11.41
N GLU A 206 8.83 0.61 -12.56
CA GLU A 206 8.50 2.03 -12.76
C GLU A 206 7.03 2.40 -12.50
N PHE A 207 6.13 1.42 -12.47
CA PHE A 207 4.70 1.62 -12.15
C PHE A 207 4.40 1.56 -10.64
N GLY A 208 5.43 1.43 -9.80
CA GLY A 208 5.32 1.09 -8.39
C GLY A 208 5.36 -0.43 -8.21
N GLY A 209 4.29 -1.01 -7.69
CA GLY A 209 4.18 -2.46 -7.51
C GLY A 209 4.55 -2.89 -6.09
N ASN A 210 5.12 -4.10 -5.96
CA ASN A 210 5.60 -4.65 -4.69
C ASN A 210 6.96 -4.06 -4.30
N MET A 211 6.97 -2.79 -3.90
CA MET A 211 8.20 -2.08 -3.55
C MET A 211 8.72 -2.46 -2.17
N ASP A 212 7.82 -2.89 -1.27
CA ASP A 212 8.16 -3.24 0.13
C ASP A 212 9.01 -2.16 0.82
N ALA A 213 8.70 -0.89 0.54
CA ALA A 213 9.36 0.29 1.09
C ALA A 213 8.59 0.79 2.32
N PRO A 214 9.20 0.81 3.52
CA PRO A 214 8.53 1.16 4.77
C PRO A 214 8.27 2.65 4.99
N GLU A 215 8.81 3.53 4.12
CA GLU A 215 8.61 4.99 4.16
C GLU A 215 7.22 5.45 3.69
#